data_AF-A0A661Z839-F1
#
_entry.id   AF-A0A661Z839-F1
#
_cell.length_a   1.000
_cell.length_b   1.000
_cell.length_c   1.000
_cell.angle_alpha   90.00
_cell.angle_beta   90.00
_cell.angle_gamma   90.00
#
_symmetry.space_group_name_H-M   'P 1'
#
loop_
_entity.id
_entity.type
_entity.pdbx_description
1 polymer ?
#
loop_
_entity_poly.entity_id
_entity_poly.type
_entity_poly.pdbx_seq_one_letter_code
_entity_poly.pdbx_strand_id
1 'polypeptide(L)' 'IKLGSNRGTLLPQVAVKEKWTVIEFLGNCSRYKAGIGWDGWKAAEIYTYEAIVFKSDTPLT' A
#
# COMPACT_ATOMS: atom_id res chain seq x y z
N ILE A 1 4.31 -0.57 -5.62
CA ILE A 1 4.02 -0.09 -6.99
C ILE A 1 5.12 0.86 -7.42
N LYS A 2 5.68 0.68 -8.62
CA LYS A 2 6.69 1.56 -9.21
C LYS A 2 6.45 1.76 -10.70
N LEU A 3 6.50 3.02 -11.15
CA LEU A 3 6.45 3.39 -12.57
C LEU A 3 7.46 4.52 -12.80
N GLY A 4 8.59 4.22 -13.45
CA GLY A 4 9.69 5.17 -13.58
C GLY A 4 10.21 5.63 -12.21
N SER A 5 10.21 6.95 -11.96
CA SER A 5 10.59 7.54 -10.67
C SER A 5 9.50 7.48 -9.60
N ASN A 6 8.24 7.28 -10.00
CA ASN A 6 7.08 7.24 -9.10
C ASN A 6 7.02 5.90 -8.37
N ARG A 7 6.88 5.94 -7.04
CA ARG A 7 6.85 4.75 -6.19
C ARG A 7 5.94 4.95 -4.99
N GLY A 8 5.22 3.90 -4.64
CA GLY A 8 4.28 3.90 -3.53
C GLY A 8 4.14 2.51 -2.90
N THR A 9 3.94 2.48 -1.59
CA THR A 9 3.70 1.28 -0.82
C THR A 9 2.60 1.50 0.23
N LEU A 10 1.93 0.43 0.62
CA LEU A 10 0.98 0.37 1.73
C LEU A 10 1.29 -0.88 2.56
N LEU A 11 1.25 -0.76 3.88
CA LEU A 11 1.42 -1.91 4.77
C LEU A 11 0.25 -2.91 4.62
N PRO A 12 0.47 -4.22 4.80
CA PRO A 12 -0.55 -5.25 4.60
C PRO A 12 -1.84 -5.01 5.39
N GLN A 13 -1.75 -4.52 6.63
CA GLN A 13 -2.92 -4.29 7.49
C GLN A 13 -3.85 -3.17 7.02
N VAL A 14 -3.39 -2.29 6.11
CA VAL A 14 -4.19 -1.15 5.65
C VAL A 14 -5.43 -1.63 4.90
N ALA A 15 -5.29 -2.60 3.98
CA ALA A 15 -6.42 -3.13 3.22
C ALA A 15 -7.50 -3.75 4.12
N VAL A 16 -7.08 -4.47 5.16
CA VAL A 16 -7.98 -5.12 6.13
C VAL A 16 -8.75 -4.08 6.94
N LYS A 17 -8.06 -3.04 7.44
CA LYS A 17 -8.69 -1.97 8.24
C LYS A 17 -9.73 -1.20 7.43
N GLU A 18 -9.39 -0.86 6.19
CA GLU A 18 -10.25 -0.06 5.30
C GLU A 18 -11.30 -0.92 4.56
N LYS A 19 -11.29 -2.24 4.77
CA LYS A 19 -12.18 -3.22 4.10
C LYS A 19 -12.12 -3.16 2.57
N TRP A 20 -10.91 -2.93 2.04
CA TRP A 20 -10.70 -2.83 0.61
C TRP A 20 -10.57 -4.21 -0.04
N THR A 21 -11.17 -4.34 -1.22
CA THR A 21 -10.86 -5.39 -2.19
C THR A 21 -9.43 -5.23 -2.73
N VAL A 22 -8.93 -6.24 -3.42
CA VAL A 22 -7.60 -6.19 -4.08
C VAL A 22 -7.51 -5.02 -5.07
N ILE A 23 -8.57 -4.75 -5.83
CA ILE A 23 -8.60 -3.67 -6.81
C ILE A 23 -8.55 -2.31 -6.12
N GLU A 24 -9.29 -2.12 -5.02
CA GLU A 24 -9.24 -0.90 -4.24
C GLU A 24 -7.87 -0.70 -3.57
N PHE A 25 -7.22 -1.77 -3.09
CA PHE A 25 -5.89 -1.67 -2.51
C PHE A 25 -4.84 -1.23 -3.54
N LEU A 26 -4.86 -1.83 -4.73
CA LEU A 26 -3.99 -1.44 -5.84
C LEU A 26 -4.29 -0.02 -6.31
N GLY A 27 -5.56 0.33 -6.48
CA GLY A 27 -6.00 1.65 -6.92
C GLY A 27 -5.63 2.77 -5.96
N ASN A 28 -5.84 2.55 -4.66
CA ASN A 28 -5.45 3.51 -3.61
C ASN A 28 -3.93 3.68 -3.54
N CYS A 29 -3.16 2.59 -3.58
CA CYS A 29 -1.70 2.66 -3.58
C CYS A 29 -1.18 3.39 -4.84
N SER A 30 -1.74 3.07 -6.01
CA SER A 30 -1.40 3.69 -7.29
C SER A 30 -1.66 5.20 -7.29
N ARG A 31 -2.87 5.62 -6.89
CA ARG A 31 -3.28 7.02 -6.92
C ARG A 31 -2.62 7.85 -5.82
N TYR A 32 -2.65 7.38 -4.58
CA TYR A 32 -2.33 8.22 -3.41
C TYR A 32 -0.93 7.99 -2.85
N LYS A 33 -0.27 6.89 -3.19
CA LYS A 33 1.10 6.61 -2.72
C LYS A 33 2.14 6.69 -3.82
N ALA A 34 1.82 6.21 -5.03
CA ALA A 34 2.70 6.34 -6.19
C ALA A 34 2.42 7.59 -7.03
N GLY A 35 1.21 8.16 -6.96
CA GLY A 35 0.86 9.39 -7.68
C GLY A 35 0.66 9.20 -9.18
N ILE A 36 0.26 8.00 -9.62
CA ILE A 36 0.16 7.63 -11.05
C ILE A 36 -1.29 7.37 -11.50
N GLY A 37 -2.26 7.92 -10.77
CA GLY A 37 -3.68 7.72 -11.02
C GLY A 37 -4.20 6.37 -10.51
N TRP A 38 -5.54 6.20 -10.53
CA TRP A 38 -6.18 4.99 -9.98
C TRP A 38 -5.76 3.73 -10.71
N ASP A 39 -5.78 3.75 -12.04
CA ASP A 39 -5.44 2.59 -12.88
C ASP A 39 -3.95 2.50 -13.25
N GLY A 40 -3.12 3.42 -12.75
CA GLY A 40 -1.68 3.44 -13.07
C GLY A 40 -0.94 2.15 -12.72
N TRP A 41 -1.43 1.39 -11.74
CA TRP A 41 -0.87 0.08 -11.37
C TRP A 41 -0.89 -0.93 -12.51
N LYS A 42 -1.81 -0.82 -13.47
CA LYS A 42 -1.91 -1.74 -14.62
C LYS A 42 -0.71 -1.66 -15.56
N ALA A 43 0.01 -0.53 -15.55
CA ALA A 43 1.23 -0.32 -16.34
C ALA A 43 2.51 -0.29 -15.47
N ALA A 44 2.38 -0.53 -14.16
CA ALA A 44 3.47 -0.40 -13.20
C ALA A 44 4.07 -1.75 -12.81
N GLU A 45 5.31 -1.72 -12.33
CA GLU A 45 5.91 -2.85 -11.62
C GLU A 45 5.21 -3.01 -10.24
N ILE A 46 4.73 -4.21 -9.95
CA ILE A 46 4.07 -4.56 -8.69
C ILE A 46 5.00 -5.41 -7.85
N TYR A 47 5.18 -5.02 -6.59
CA TYR A 47 5.95 -5.74 -5.59
C TYR A 47 5.06 -5.99 -4.37
N THR A 48 5.16 -7.18 -3.78
CA THR A 48 4.43 -7.59 -2.59
C THR A 48 5.42 -7.96 -1.48
N TYR A 49 4.98 -7.84 -0.23
CA TYR A 49 5.75 -8.23 0.94
C TYR A 49 4.82 -8.56 2.10
N GLU A 50 5.34 -9.32 3.06
CA GLU A 50 4.68 -9.62 4.32
C GLU A 50 5.37 -8.86 5.46
N ALA A 51 4.65 -8.64 6.57
CA ALA A 51 5.18 -7.94 7.73
C ALA A 51 4.69 -8.57 9.03
N ILE A 52 5.58 -8.68 10.01
CA ILE A 52 5.26 -9.04 11.39
C ILE A 52 5.28 -7.75 12.22
N VAL A 53 4.19 -7.43 12.92
CA VAL A 53 4.05 -6.18 13.69
C VAL A 53 4.17 -6.47 15.18
N PHE A 54 5.09 -5.76 15.84
CA PHE A 54 5.26 -5.79 17.30
C PHE A 54 4.84 -4.44 17.89
N LYS A 55 4.22 -4.46 19.07
CA LYS A 55 3.90 -3.26 19.85
C LYS A 55 4.34 -3.48 21.30
N SER A 56 4.80 -2.42 21.96
CA SER A 56 5.06 -2.43 23.41
C SER A 56 3.73 -2.38 24.15
N ASP A 57 3.58 -3.22 25.18
CA ASP A 57 2.44 -3.14 26.10
C ASP A 57 2.63 -2.04 27.16
N THR A 58 3.85 -1.51 27.30
CA THR A 58 4.14 -0.36 28.15
C THR A 58 3.83 0.93 27.39
N PRO A 59 2.89 1.77 27.88
CA PRO A 59 2.67 3.11 27.34
C PRO A 59 3.95 3.94 27.49
N LEU A 60 4.26 4.76 26.49
CA LEU A 60 5.23 5.84 26.67
C LEU A 60 4.60 6.84 27.65
N THR A 61 5.08 6.83 28.88
CA THR A 61 4.73 7.78 29.94
C THR A 61 5.21 9.18 29.60
#